data_AF-A8YP17-F1
#
_entry.id   AF-A8YP17-F1
#
_cell.length_a   1.000
_cell.length_b   1.000
_cell.length_c   1.000
_cell.angle_alpha   90.00
_cell.angle_beta   90.00
_cell.angle_gamma   90.00
#
_symmetry.space_group_name_H-M   'P 1'
#
loop_
_entity.id
_entity.type
_entity.pdbx_description
1 polymer ?
#
loop_
_entity_poly.entity_id
_entity_poly.type
_entity_poly.pdbx_seq_one_letter_code
_entity_poly.pdbx_strand_id
1 'polypeptide(L)'
;MSIKNKTIQGVLWSGLQNWGSQAGSLIIFLILARLLTPEAFGLVALSNVLINFMQIFLNQGFAQVLIQKQDLESREINTVFWTQLLTGFF
;
A
#
# COMPACT_ATOMS: atom_id res chain seq x y z
N MET A 1 21.24 -5.22 -22.16
CA MET A 1 21.02 -5.88 -20.86
C MET A 1 20.04 -7.03 -21.04
N SER A 2 20.41 -8.25 -20.62
CA SER A 2 19.54 -9.45 -20.68
C SER A 2 18.31 -9.29 -19.79
N ILE A 3 17.16 -9.83 -20.20
CA ILE A 3 15.90 -9.85 -19.45
C ILE A 3 16.12 -10.39 -18.02
N LYS A 4 17.01 -11.38 -17.86
CA LYS A 4 17.39 -11.95 -16.56
C LYS A 4 17.87 -10.89 -15.57
N ASN A 5 18.69 -9.93 -16.01
CA ASN A 5 19.20 -8.88 -15.13
C ASN A 5 18.11 -7.86 -14.76
N LYS A 6 17.21 -7.53 -15.70
CA LYS A 6 16.07 -6.63 -15.42
C LYS A 6 15.08 -7.27 -14.45
N THR A 7 14.81 -8.56 -14.58
CA THR A 7 13.95 -9.30 -13.65
C THR A 7 14.56 -9.35 -12.24
N ILE A 8 15.86 -9.65 -12.12
CA ILE A 8 16.54 -9.66 -10.83
C ILE A 8 16.48 -8.27 -10.16
N GLN A 9 16.75 -7.21 -10.92
CA GLN A 9 16.65 -5.84 -10.40
C GLN A 9 15.23 -5.47 -9.96
N GLY A 10 14.20 -5.82 -10.74
CA GLY A 10 12.81 -5.56 -10.37
C GLY A 10 12.35 -6.33 -9.13
N VAL A 11 12.80 -7.59 -8.98
CA VAL A 11 12.54 -8.40 -7.79
C VAL A 11 13.25 -7.83 -6.56
N LEU A 12 14.52 -7.44 -6.69
CA LEU A 12 15.25 -6.81 -5.60
C LEU A 12 14.61 -5.47 -5.20
N TRP A 13 14.18 -4.67 -6.17
CA TRP A 13 13.47 -3.41 -5.91
C TRP A 13 12.16 -3.64 -5.14
N SER A 14 11.33 -4.56 -5.63
CA SER A 14 10.05 -4.90 -4.98
C SER A 14 10.27 -5.50 -3.59
N GLY A 15 11.31 -6.34 -3.45
CA GLY A 15 11.72 -6.90 -2.17
C GLY A 15 12.12 -5.83 -1.18
N LEU A 16 13.02 -4.92 -1.56
CA LEU A 16 13.47 -3.81 -0.72
C LEU A 16 12.31 -2.90 -0.32
N GLN A 17 11.39 -2.59 -1.25
CA GLN A 17 10.20 -1.80 -0.95
C GLN A 17 9.33 -2.48 0.11
N ASN A 18 9.00 -3.76 -0.09
CA ASN A 18 8.12 -4.50 0.83
C ASN A 18 8.79 -4.67 2.21
N TRP A 19 10.05 -5.08 2.24
CA TRP A 19 10.80 -5.25 3.49
C TRP A 19 11.05 -3.93 4.21
N GLY A 20 11.30 -2.84 3.47
CA GLY A 20 11.44 -1.50 4.04
C GLY A 20 10.15 -1.03 4.71
N SER A 21 9.01 -1.24 4.05
CA SER A 21 7.69 -0.94 4.64
C SER A 21 7.40 -1.79 5.88
N GLN A 22 7.71 -3.09 5.83
CA GLN A 22 7.51 -4.00 6.95
C GLN A 22 8.42 -3.65 8.15
N ALA A 23 9.68 -3.32 7.89
CA ALA A 23 10.62 -2.87 8.92
C ALA A 23 10.16 -1.55 9.56
N GLY A 24 9.71 -0.59 8.75
CA GLY A 24 9.13 0.66 9.24
C GLY A 24 7.91 0.42 10.14
N SER A 25 7.00 -0.45 9.71
CA SER A 25 5.81 -0.82 10.49
C SER A 25 6.18 -1.49 11.82
N LEU A 26 7.18 -2.38 11.81
CA LEU A 26 7.69 -3.01 13.03
C LEU A 26 8.30 -1.98 13.99
N ILE A 27 9.09 -1.04 13.48
CA ILE A 27 9.70 0.03 14.29
C ILE A 27 8.60 0.88 14.94
N ILE A 28 7.60 1.32 14.16
CA ILE A 28 6.47 2.09 14.68
C ILE A 28 5.73 1.29 15.76
N PHE A 29 5.47 0.01 15.50
CA PHE A 29 4.82 -0.88 16.47
C PHE A 29 5.60 -0.97 17.79
N LEU A 30 6.92 -1.15 17.73
CA LEU A 30 7.77 -1.21 18.93
C LEU A 30 7.78 0.11 19.70
N ILE A 31 7.81 1.25 18.98
CA ILE A 31 7.71 2.58 19.59
C ILE A 31 6.37 2.74 20.30
N LEU A 32 5.26 2.42 19.63
CA LEU A 32 3.92 2.53 20.19
C LEU A 32 3.72 1.61 21.38
N ALA A 33 4.24 0.37 21.33
CA ALA A 33 4.18 -0.58 22.44
C ALA A 33 4.89 -0.07 23.70
N ARG A 34 5.90 0.80 23.55
CA ARG A 34 6.61 1.41 24.68
C ARG A 34 5.96 2.72 25.17
N LEU A 35 5.33 3.48 24.28
CA LEU A 35 4.74 4.78 24.60
C LEU A 35 3.29 4.69 25.09
N LEU A 36 2.51 3.74 24.60
CA LEU A 36 1.09 3.60 24.91
C LEU A 36 0.86 2.71 26.13
N THR A 37 -0.20 3.00 26.89
CA THR A 37 -0.72 2.06 27.87
C THR A 37 -1.42 0.88 27.18
N PRO A 38 -1.60 -0.26 27.85
CA PRO A 38 -2.28 -1.43 27.27
C PRO A 38 -3.68 -1.11 26.72
N GLU A 39 -4.43 -0.23 27.38
CA GLU A 39 -5.78 0.16 26.97
C GLU A 39 -5.75 0.98 25.67
N ALA A 40 -4.86 1.96 25.59
CA ALA A 40 -4.69 2.78 24.39
C ALA A 40 -4.19 1.95 23.20
N PHE A 41 -3.34 0.96 23.47
CA PHE A 41 -2.88 0.03 22.45
C PHE A 41 -4.03 -0.81 21.88
N GLY A 42 -4.96 -1.26 22.73
CA GLY A 42 -6.18 -1.95 22.30
C GLY A 42 -7.06 -1.10 21.38
N LEU A 43 -7.21 0.20 21.69
CA LEU A 43 -7.96 1.13 20.83
C LEU A 43 -7.32 1.32 19.46
N VAL A 44 -5.99 1.42 19.40
CA VAL A 44 -5.25 1.49 18.13
C VAL A 44 -5.41 0.22 17.32
N ALA A 45 -5.34 -0.95 17.97
CA ALA A 45 -5.55 -2.23 17.30
C ALA A 45 -6.96 -2.35 16.69
N LEU A 46 -8.00 -1.97 17.44
CA LEU A 46 -9.38 -1.96 16.95
C LEU A 46 -9.58 -0.96 15.79
N SER A 47 -8.99 0.23 15.89
CA SER A 47 -9.01 1.22 14.81
C SER A 47 -8.34 0.68 13.55
N ASN A 48 -7.21 -0.02 13.69
CA ASN A 48 -6.52 -0.64 12.55
C ASN A 48 -7.36 -1.73 11.88
N VAL A 49 -8.19 -2.49 12.62
CA VAL A 49 -9.11 -3.45 12.00
C VAL A 49 -10.06 -2.74 11.03
N LEU A 50 -10.66 -1.62 11.45
CA LEU A 50 -11.53 -0.82 10.59
C LEU A 50 -10.78 -0.22 9.39
N ILE A 51 -9.59 0.34 9.63
CA ILE A 51 -8.75 0.91 8.56
C ILE A 51 -8.39 -0.17 7.52
N ASN A 52 -7.95 -1.34 7.97
CA ASN A 52 -7.59 -2.46 7.10
C ASN A 52 -8.78 -2.96 6.29
N PHE A 53 -9.97 -3.00 6.90
CA PHE A 53 -11.21 -3.32 6.18
C PHE A 53 -11.48 -2.33 5.06
N MET A 54 -11.41 -1.02 5.32
CA MET A 54 -11.54 0.02 4.29
C MET A 54 -10.48 -0.12 3.20
N GLN A 55 -9.26 -0.50 3.56
CA GLN A 55 -8.16 -0.67 2.61
C GLN A 55 -8.39 -1.76 1.57
N ILE A 56 -9.23 -2.77 1.85
CA ILE A 56 -9.62 -3.80 0.88
C ILE A 56 -10.32 -3.16 -0.33
N PHE A 57 -11.16 -2.14 -0.11
CA PHE A 57 -11.88 -1.43 -1.17
C PHE A 57 -10.97 -0.46 -1.94
N LEU A 58 -9.93 0.06 -1.30
CA LEU A 58 -8.98 0.99 -1.91
C LEU A 58 -7.91 0.27 -2.75
N ASN A 59 -7.48 -0.92 -2.32
CA ASN A 59 -6.39 -1.67 -2.95
C ASN A 59 -6.89 -2.56 -4.11
N GLN A 60 -7.55 -1.96 -5.10
CA GLN A 60 -8.10 -2.68 -6.27
C GLN A 60 -7.10 -2.88 -7.43
N GLY A 61 -5.83 -2.52 -7.27
CA GLY A 61 -4.80 -2.74 -8.29
C GLY A 61 -4.84 -1.77 -9.47
N PHE A 62 -5.66 -0.71 -9.40
CA PHE A 62 -5.70 0.32 -10.44
C PHE A 62 -4.33 0.99 -10.70
N ALA A 63 -3.52 1.16 -9.64
CA ALA A 63 -2.16 1.69 -9.78
C ALA A 63 -1.27 0.74 -10.62
N GLN A 64 -1.36 -0.58 -10.42
CA GLN A 64 -0.62 -1.56 -11.20
C GLN A 64 -1.04 -1.55 -12.68
N VAL A 65 -2.33 -1.38 -12.96
CA VAL A 65 -2.85 -1.26 -14.33
C VAL A 65 -2.26 -0.04 -15.03
N LEU A 66 -2.22 1.11 -14.34
CA LEU A 66 -1.60 2.33 -14.89
C LEU A 66 -0.10 2.16 -15.14
N ILE A 67 0.62 1.49 -14.24
CA ILE A 67 2.07 1.26 -14.38
C ILE A 67 2.39 0.28 -15.52
N GLN A 68 1.51 -0.71 -15.77
CA GLN A 68 1.72 -1.69 -16.83
C GLN A 68 1.49 -1.11 -18.24
N LYS A 69 0.64 -0.09 -18.36
CA LYS A 69 0.27 0.50 -19.64
C LYS A 69 1.28 1.57 -20.07
N GLN A 70 1.91 1.40 -21.23
CA GLN A 70 2.90 2.37 -21.76
C GLN A 70 2.24 3.64 -22.31
N ASP A 71 1.12 3.50 -23.03
CA ASP A 71 0.37 4.61 -23.60
C ASP A 71 -0.91 4.87 -22.79
N LEU A 72 -0.85 5.86 -21.90
CA LEU A 72 -1.97 6.26 -21.06
C LEU A 72 -2.74 7.42 -21.70
N GLU A 73 -4.05 7.28 -21.83
CA GLU A 73 -4.92 8.39 -22.19
C GLU A 73 -5.44 9.12 -20.94
N SER A 74 -5.64 10.44 -21.05
CA SER A 74 -6.18 11.26 -19.95
C SER A 74 -7.52 10.74 -19.43
N ARG A 75 -8.34 10.12 -20.29
CA ARG A 75 -9.62 9.50 -19.89
C ARG A 75 -9.42 8.37 -18.88
N GLU A 76 -8.38 7.56 -19.05
CA GLU A 76 -8.12 6.38 -18.21
C GLU A 76 -7.61 6.81 -16.84
N ILE A 77 -6.70 7.79 -16.80
CA ILE A 77 -6.22 8.39 -15.55
C ILE A 77 -7.39 8.99 -14.77
N ASN A 78 -8.25 9.75 -15.44
CA ASN A 78 -9.44 10.34 -14.81
C ASN A 78 -10.41 9.25 -14.31
N THR A 79 -10.62 8.18 -15.09
CA THR A 79 -11.50 7.09 -14.71
C THR A 79 -10.99 6.38 -13.45
N VAL A 80 -9.69 6.07 -13.39
CA VAL A 80 -9.06 5.48 -12.21
C VAL A 80 -9.19 6.41 -11.00
N PHE A 81 -8.88 7.69 -11.17
CA PHE A 81 -8.99 8.69 -10.10
C PHE A 81 -10.40 8.78 -9.52
N TRP A 82 -11.41 8.97 -10.36
CA TRP A 82 -12.80 9.09 -9.90
C TRP A 82 -13.32 7.80 -9.29
N THR A 83 -12.92 6.64 -9.82
CA THR A 83 -13.28 5.34 -9.25
C THR A 83 -12.69 5.19 -7.86
N GLN A 84 -11.39 5.46 -7.68
CA GLN A 84 -10.73 5.41 -6.37
C GLN A 84 -11.35 6.38 -5.36
N LEU A 85 -11.67 7.60 -5.80
CA LEU A 85 -12.31 8.60 -4.95
C LEU A 85 -13.70 8.15 -4.48
N LEU A 86 -14.51 7.59 -5.37
CA LEU A 86 -15.84 7.06 -5.02
C LEU A 86 -15.73 5.86 -4.08
N THR A 87 -14.82 4.93 -4.36
CA THR A 87 -14.63 3.73 -3.52
C THR A 87 -14.02 4.04 -2.16
N GLY A 88 -13.30 5.15 -2.01
CA GLY A 88 -12.76 5.59 -0.73
C GLY A 88 -13.72 6.44 0.10
N PHE A 89 -14.79 6.95 -0.53
CA PHE A 89 -15.85 7.68 0.16
C PHE A 89 -16.90 6.75 0.77
N PHE A 90 -17.12 5.58 0.19
CA PHE A 90 -17.95 4.49 0.73
C PHE A 90 -17.13 3.55 1.61
#